data_AF-A0A7C6X4T4-F1
#
_entry.id   AF-A0A7C6X4T4-F1
#
_cell.length_a   1.000
_cell.length_b   1.000
_cell.length_c   1.000
_cell.angle_alpha   90.00
_cell.angle_beta   90.00
_cell.angle_gamma   90.00
#
_symmetry.space_group_name_H-M   'P 1'
#
loop_
_entity.id
_entity.type
_entity.pdbx_description
1 polymer ?
#
loop_
_entity_poly.entity_id
_entity_poly.type
_entity_poly.pdbx_seq_one_letter_code
_entity_poly.pdbx_strand_id
1 'polypeptide(L)' 'MDRYDFTSIEKKWQDRWEETGVFHADQPREGYLPDKEKYYCLVEFPYPSGDGLHVGHPRSYTALDLVARKKRLEG' A
#
# COMPACT_ATOMS: atom_id res chain seq x y z
N MET A 1 21.71 -19.64 14.19
CA MET A 1 20.67 -19.12 13.29
C MET A 1 20.54 -17.65 13.64
N ASP A 2 20.94 -16.75 12.76
CA ASP A 2 20.83 -15.32 13.02
C ASP A 2 19.35 -14.94 13.12
N ARG A 3 19.03 -14.10 14.09
CA ARG A 3 17.66 -13.67 14.37
C ARG A 3 17.21 -12.69 13.30
N TYR A 4 15.97 -12.82 12.82
CA TYR A 4 15.40 -11.86 11.86
C TYR A 4 15.31 -10.47 12.48
N ASP A 5 16.09 -9.52 11.95
CA ASP A 5 16.05 -8.10 12.33
C ASP A 5 15.02 -7.36 11.47
N PHE A 6 13.76 -7.45 11.87
CA PHE A 6 12.66 -6.80 11.17
C PHE A 6 12.79 -5.27 11.16
N THR A 7 13.40 -4.68 12.20
CA THR A 7 13.48 -3.22 12.33
C THR A 7 14.34 -2.61 11.23
N SER A 8 15.52 -3.17 10.96
CA SER A 8 16.38 -2.68 9.87
C SER A 8 15.81 -3.03 8.48
N ILE A 9 15.23 -4.22 8.33
CA ILE A 9 14.74 -4.71 7.04
C ILE A 9 13.50 -3.93 6.60
N GLU A 10 12.52 -3.73 7.48
CA GLU A 10 11.28 -3.01 7.15
C GLU A 10 11.56 -1.55 6.83
N LYS A 11 12.41 -0.88 7.63
CA LYS A 11 12.78 0.52 7.41
C LYS A 11 13.44 0.73 6.05
N LYS A 12 14.40 -0.13 5.69
CA LYS A 12 15.07 -0.11 4.37
C LYS A 12 14.06 -0.16 3.22
N TRP A 13 13.06 -1.04 3.29
CA TRP A 13 12.10 -1.19 2.20
C TRP A 13 11.08 -0.07 2.15
N GLN A 14 10.60 0.41 3.31
CA GLN A 14 9.72 1.58 3.37
C GLN A 14 10.37 2.81 2.75
N ASP A 15 11.64 3.09 3.11
CA ASP A 15 12.40 4.21 2.55
C ASP A 15 12.58 4.06 1.03
N ARG A 16 12.93 2.85 0.56
CA ARG A 16 13.07 2.58 -0.88
C ARG A 16 11.75 2.77 -1.64
N TRP A 17 10.62 2.35 -1.07
CA TRP A 17 9.31 2.50 -1.71
C TRP A 17 8.90 3.96 -1.83
N GLU A 18 9.17 4.76 -0.79
CA GLU A 18 8.91 6.20 -0.80
C GLU A 18 9.80 6.92 -1.82
N GLU A 19 11.11 6.67 -1.79
CA GLU A 19 12.08 7.27 -2.72
C GLU A 19 11.75 7.00 -4.20
N THR A 20 11.22 5.81 -4.49
CA THR A 20 10.92 5.39 -5.86
C THR A 20 9.48 5.72 -6.28
N GLY A 21 8.62 6.10 -5.35
CA GLY A 21 7.20 6.36 -5.61
C GLY A 21 6.47 5.14 -6.21
N VAL A 22 6.91 3.90 -5.94
CA VAL A 22 6.35 2.68 -6.58
C VAL A 22 4.87 2.43 -6.30
N PHE A 23 4.30 3.13 -5.30
CA PHE A 23 2.89 3.07 -4.98
C PHE A 23 2.08 4.27 -5.46
N HIS A 24 2.73 5.26 -6.10
CA HIS A 24 2.01 6.28 -6.84
C HIS A 24 1.38 5.65 -8.08
N ALA A 25 0.07 5.84 -8.25
CA ALA A 25 -0.60 5.44 -9.46
C ALA A 25 -0.10 6.31 -10.63
N ASP A 26 0.14 5.70 -11.78
CA ASP A 26 0.44 6.44 -13.01
C ASP A 26 -0.72 7.39 -13.30
N GLN A 27 -0.47 8.70 -13.22
CA GLN A 27 -1.44 9.69 -13.70
C GLN A 27 -1.38 9.68 -15.22
N PRO A 28 -2.46 9.31 -15.94
CA PRO A 28 -2.46 9.49 -17.38
C PRO A 28 -2.38 11.00 -17.66
N ARG A 29 -1.21 11.47 -18.11
CA ARG A 29 -1.10 12.75 -18.83
C ARG A 29 -1.89 12.53 -20.11
N GLU A 30 -3.12 13.03 -20.12
CA GLU A 30 -4.09 12.83 -21.20
C GLU A 30 -4.58 11.39 -21.33
N GLY A 31 -5.67 11.07 -20.60
CA GLY A 31 -6.62 10.05 -21.03
C GLY A 31 -6.07 8.63 -21.21
N TYR A 32 -5.97 7.92 -20.08
CA TYR A 32 -5.93 6.45 -20.02
C TYR A 32 -4.59 5.82 -20.49
N LEU A 33 -4.00 4.94 -19.68
CA LEU A 33 -3.00 3.98 -20.19
C LEU A 33 -3.81 2.90 -20.94
N PRO A 34 -3.81 2.85 -22.28
CA PRO A 34 -4.71 2.00 -23.08
C PRO A 34 -4.61 0.51 -22.73
N ASP A 35 -3.46 0.09 -22.19
CA ASP A 35 -3.08 -1.32 -22.08
C ASP A 35 -3.18 -1.91 -20.66
N LYS A 36 -3.72 -1.16 -19.67
CA LYS A 36 -3.86 -1.66 -18.28
C LYS A 36 -5.26 -1.43 -17.72
N GLU A 37 -5.82 -2.46 -17.08
CA GLU A 37 -7.12 -2.36 -16.43
C GLU A 37 -7.00 -1.53 -15.14
N LYS A 38 -7.79 -0.46 -15.01
CA LYS A 38 -7.76 0.38 -13.81
C LYS A 38 -8.42 -0.33 -12.63
N TYR A 39 -7.75 -0.34 -11.49
CA TYR A 39 -8.30 -0.84 -10.23
C TYR A 39 -8.23 0.23 -9.13
N TYR A 40 -9.37 0.57 -8.53
CA TYR A 40 -9.45 1.50 -7.40
C TYR A 40 -9.87 0.75 -6.13
N CYS A 41 -8.93 0.61 -5.21
CA CYS A 41 -9.13 -0.04 -3.92
C CYS A 41 -9.30 1.04 -2.84
N LEU A 42 -10.47 1.10 -2.19
CA LEU A 42 -10.77 2.08 -1.16
C LEU A 42 -11.05 1.38 0.17
N VAL A 43 -10.43 1.88 1.24
CA VAL A 43 -10.78 1.55 2.62
C VAL A 43 -11.25 2.82 3.32
N GLU A 44 -12.23 2.69 4.22
CA GLU A 44 -12.76 3.85 4.93
C GLU A 44 -11.67 4.50 5.79
N PHE A 45 -11.57 5.82 5.71
CA PHE A 45 -10.69 6.57 6.59
C PHE A 45 -11.17 6.47 8.05
N PRO A 46 -10.25 6.33 9.01
CA PRO A 46 -10.62 6.25 10.41
C PRO A 46 -11.03 7.63 10.92
N TYR A 47 -11.96 7.67 11.87
CA TYR A 47 -12.25 8.92 12.58
C TYR A 47 -11.06 9.29 13.47
N PRO A 48 -10.53 10.54 13.40
CA PRO A 48 -9.33 10.96 14.12
C PRO A 48 -9.62 11.34 15.59
N SER A 49 -10.58 10.68 16.24
CA SER A 49 -11.09 11.05 17.57
C SER A 49 -10.41 10.34 18.74
N GLY A 50 -9.43 9.47 18.49
CA GLY A 50 -8.68 8.74 19.52
C GLY A 50 -7.17 8.76 19.29
N ASP A 51 -6.42 8.21 20.25
CA ASP A 51 -4.96 8.07 20.15
C ASP A 51 -4.58 6.97 19.15
N GLY A 52 -4.44 7.36 17.90
CA GLY A 52 -3.96 6.49 16.82
C GLY A 52 -4.94 5.39 16.43
N LEU A 53 -4.37 4.25 15.99
CA LEU A 53 -5.14 3.12 15.46
C LEU A 53 -5.16 1.97 16.48
N HIS A 54 -6.34 1.52 16.89
CA HIS A 54 -6.48 0.25 17.60
C HIS A 54 -6.33 -0.95 16.64
N VAL A 55 -6.09 -2.14 17.19
CA VAL A 55 -5.83 -3.41 16.46
C VAL A 55 -6.92 -3.85 15.48
N GLY A 56 -8.08 -3.20 15.49
CA GLY A 56 -9.15 -3.42 14.53
C GLY A 56 -8.89 -2.76 13.17
N HIS A 57 -8.26 -1.58 13.15
CA HIS A 57 -7.98 -0.87 11.90
C HIS A 57 -6.97 -1.60 10.99
N PRO A 58 -5.86 -2.17 11.50
CA PRO A 58 -4.94 -2.94 10.67
C PRO A 58 -5.62 -4.09 9.93
N ARG A 59 -6.72 -4.66 10.45
CA ARG A 59 -7.41 -5.78 9.80
C ARG A 59 -7.97 -5.38 8.43
N SER A 60 -8.75 -4.30 8.36
CA SER A 60 -9.33 -3.84 7.09
C SER A 60 -8.25 -3.28 6.16
N TYR A 61 -7.29 -2.52 6.70
CA TYR A 61 -6.19 -1.93 5.92
C TYR A 61 -5.29 -3.00 5.29
N THR A 62 -4.88 -4.02 6.06
CA THR A 62 -4.03 -5.10 5.54
C THR A 62 -4.77 -5.96 4.53
N ALA A 63 -6.07 -6.25 4.76
CA ALA A 63 -6.87 -7.03 3.82
C ALA A 63 -6.97 -6.34 2.45
N LEU A 64 -7.21 -5.03 2.44
CA LEU A 64 -7.32 -4.27 1.19
C LEU A 64 -5.95 -3.98 0.55
N ASP A 65 -4.89 -3.79 1.33
CA ASP A 65 -3.51 -3.71 0.79
C ASP A 65 -3.10 -5.02 0.10
N LEU A 66 -3.49 -6.18 0.65
CA LEU A 66 -3.27 -7.49 0.03
C LEU A 66 -3.98 -7.58 -1.33
N VAL A 67 -5.24 -7.15 -1.41
CA VAL A 67 -6.00 -7.13 -2.68
C VAL A 67 -5.35 -6.16 -3.68
N ALA A 68 -4.95 -4.97 -3.24
CA ALA A 68 -4.28 -3.98 -4.10
C ALA A 68 -2.95 -4.52 -4.66
N ARG A 69 -2.14 -5.19 -3.83
CA ARG A 69 -0.90 -5.84 -4.26
C ARG A 69 -1.14 -7.00 -5.22
N LYS A 70 -2.13 -7.84 -4.93
CA LYS A 70 -2.55 -8.93 -5.82
C LYS A 70 -2.95 -8.37 -7.20
N LYS A 71 -3.78 -7.33 -7.23
CA LYS A 71 -4.22 -6.69 -8.46
C LYS A 71 -3.06 -6.10 -9.25
N ARG A 72 -2.14 -5.39 -8.60
CA ARG A 72 -0.91 -4.88 -9.24
C ARG A 72 -0.05 -5.99 -9.89
N LEU A 73 -0.06 -7.20 -9.34
CA LEU A 73 0.66 -8.35 -9.90
C LEU A 73 -0.10 -9.04 -11.05
N GLU A 74 -1.41 -8.85 -11.15
CA GLU A 74 -2.27 -9.45 -12.18
C GLU A 74 -2.32 -8.64 -13.49
N GLY A 75 -1.90 -7.37 -13.46
CA GLY A 75 -1.91 -6.45 -14.62
C GLY A 75 -2.70 -5.18 -14.37
#